data_AF-A0A414UFG6-F1
#
_entry.id   AF-A0A414UFG6-F1
#
_cell.length_a   1.000
_cell.length_b   1.000
_cell.length_c   1.000
_cell.angle_alpha   90.00
_cell.angle_beta   90.00
_cell.angle_gamma   90.00
#
_symmetry.space_group_name_H-M   'P 1'
#
loop_
_entity.id
_entity.type
_entity.pdbx_description
1 polymer ?
#
loop_
_entity_poly.entity_id
_entity_poly.type
_entity_poly.pdbx_seq_one_letter_code
_entity_poly.pdbx_strand_id
1 'polypeptide(L)' 'MGNFTFEEMNLMCIYNTGSRTGLIDSLREMRGELAPEETELRELTDSALGKLQAMSDAEFAELELYPDFDQ' A
#
# COMPACT_ATOMS: atom_id res chain seq x y z
N MET A 1 13.23 -6.12 4.27
CA MET A 1 11.80 -6.35 4.54
C MET A 1 11.23 -5.23 5.40
N GLY A 2 10.61 -4.24 4.77
CA GLY A 2 9.85 -3.22 5.50
C GLY A 2 8.71 -3.88 6.30
N ASN A 3 8.56 -3.50 7.57
CA ASN A 3 7.56 -4.05 8.48
C ASN A 3 6.15 -3.53 8.12
N PHE A 4 5.56 -4.05 7.04
CA PHE A 4 4.14 -3.84 6.77
C PHE A 4 3.28 -4.71 7.69
N THR A 5 2.20 -4.15 8.20
CA THR A 5 1.17 -4.90 8.92
C THR A 5 0.33 -5.70 7.93
N PHE A 6 -0.42 -6.68 8.44
CA PHE A 6 -1.36 -7.43 7.62
C PHE A 6 -2.40 -6.53 6.94
N GLU A 7 -2.88 -5.49 7.64
CA GLU A 7 -3.85 -4.53 7.10
C GLU A 7 -3.25 -3.69 5.98
N GLU A 8 -2.01 -3.23 6.13
CA GLU A 8 -1.30 -2.50 5.08
C GLU A 8 -1.06 -3.39 3.85
N MET A 9 -0.71 -4.67 4.06
CA MET A 9 -0.54 -5.62 2.96
C MET A 9 -1.84 -5.85 2.20
N ASN A 10 -2.96 -6.03 2.91
CA ASN A 10 -4.27 -6.18 2.27
C ASN A 10 -4.68 -4.92 1.51
N LEU A 11 -4.50 -3.75 2.12
CA LEU A 11 -4.78 -2.47 1.46
C LEU A 11 -3.94 -2.34 0.18
N MET A 12 -2.63 -2.57 0.26
CA MET A 12 -1.74 -2.48 -0.88
C MET A 12 -2.10 -3.48 -1.98
N CYS A 13 -2.52 -4.70 -1.64
CA CYS A 13 -2.97 -5.71 -2.61
C CYS A 13 -4.17 -5.22 -3.44
N ILE A 14 -5.12 -4.51 -2.81
CA ILE A 14 -6.30 -3.96 -3.49
C ILE A 14 -5.92 -2.87 -4.51
N TYR A 15 -4.94 -2.02 -4.16
CA TYR A 15 -4.55 -0.86 -4.97
C TYR A 15 -3.26 -1.09 -5.80
N ASN A 16 -2.71 -2.30 -5.79
CA ASN A 16 -1.45 -2.60 -6.46
C ASN A 16 -1.62 -2.52 -7.99
N THR A 17 -0.89 -1.59 -8.62
CA THR A 17 -0.87 -1.43 -10.08
C THR A 17 0.32 -2.15 -10.73
N GLY A 18 1.10 -2.93 -9.97
CA GLY A 18 2.30 -3.63 -10.42
C GLY A 18 3.60 -2.82 -10.38
N SER A 19 3.58 -1.62 -9.78
CA SER A 19 4.79 -0.84 -9.51
C SER A 19 4.66 -0.06 -8.20
N ARG A 20 5.79 0.19 -7.53
CA ARG A 20 5.82 0.95 -6.28
C ARG A 20 5.26 2.37 -6.46
N THR A 21 5.67 3.05 -7.52
CA THR A 21 5.20 4.41 -7.83
C THR A 21 3.72 4.43 -8.16
N GLY A 22 3.24 3.48 -8.97
CA GLY A 22 1.82 3.40 -9.30
C GLY A 22 0.94 3.08 -8.08
N LEU A 23 1.38 2.17 -7.20
CA LEU A 23 0.67 1.93 -5.94
C LEU A 23 0.66 3.17 -5.03
N ILE A 24 1.77 3.90 -4.92
CA ILE A 24 1.81 5.18 -4.17
C ILE A 24 0.80 6.18 -4.73
N ASP A 25 0.71 6.30 -6.06
CA ASP A 25 -0.21 7.23 -6.71
C ASP A 25 -1.67 6.82 -6.47
N SER A 26 -2.00 5.53 -6.63
CA SER A 26 -3.35 5.01 -6.33
C SER A 26 -3.76 5.20 -4.87
N LEU A 27 -2.85 4.97 -3.92
CA LEU A 27 -3.12 5.20 -2.49
C LEU A 27 -3.29 6.70 -2.17
N ARG A 28 -2.54 7.58 -2.84
CA ARG A 28 -2.70 9.05 -2.69
C ARG A 28 -4.04 9.53 -3.23
N GLU A 29 -4.47 9.01 -4.37
CA GLU A 29 -5.78 9.31 -4.95
C GLU A 29 -6.89 8.87 -3.99
N MET A 30 -6.89 7.61 -3.56
CA MET A 30 -7.86 7.10 -2.60
C MET A 30 -7.88 7.91 -1.30
N ARG A 31 -6.71 8.23 -0.75
CA ARG A 31 -6.59 9.05 0.46
C ARG A 31 -7.20 10.46 0.29
N GLY A 32 -7.18 11.01 -0.92
CA GLY A 32 -7.79 12.30 -1.24
C GLY A 32 -9.33 12.26 -1.20
N GLU A 33 -9.92 11.11 -1.47
CA GLU A 33 -11.36 10.88 -1.45
C GLU A 33 -11.91 10.56 -0.05
N LEU A 34 -11.05 10.20 0.90
CA LEU A 34 -11.46 9.87 2.28
C LEU A 34 -12.02 11.09 3.00
N ALA A 35 -13.19 10.90 3.62
CA ALA A 35 -13.81 11.89 4.47
C ALA A 35 -12.97 12.12 5.76
N PRO A 36 -13.09 13.30 6.40
CA PRO A 36 -12.39 13.58 7.66
C PRO A 36 -12.68 12.57 8.79
N GLU A 37 -13.84 11.93 8.77
CA GLU A 37 -14.29 10.96 9.76
C GLU A 37 -13.67 9.56 9.54
N GLU A 38 -13.14 9.26 8.35
CA GLU A 38 -12.49 7.98 8.00
C GLU A 38 -11.04 7.93 8.51
N THR A 39 -10.85 8.28 9.78
CA THR A 39 -9.52 8.49 10.38
C THR A 39 -8.67 7.23 10.39
N GLU A 40 -9.28 6.07 10.65
CA GLU A 40 -8.57 4.78 10.73
C GLU A 40 -7.99 4.36 9.37
N LEU A 41 -8.82 4.39 8.32
CA LEU A 41 -8.36 4.08 6.96
C LEU A 41 -7.35 5.11 6.45
N ARG A 42 -7.53 6.38 6.83
CA ARG A 42 -6.57 7.43 6.53
C ARG A 42 -5.23 7.14 7.19
N GLU A 43 -5.17 6.94 8.50
CA GLU A 43 -3.94 6.61 9.23
C GLU A 43 -3.25 5.35 8.68
N LEU A 44 -4.02 4.31 8.33
CA LEU A 44 -3.51 3.11 7.69
C LEU A 44 -2.83 3.44 6.33
N THR A 45 -3.50 4.24 5.51
CA THR A 45 -2.99 4.66 4.20
C THR A 45 -1.75 5.54 4.33
N ASP A 46 -1.73 6.42 5.33
CA ASP A 46 -0.59 7.29 5.66
C ASP A 46 0.65 6.49 6.03
N SER A 47 0.47 5.49 6.90
CA SER A 47 1.53 4.60 7.35
C SER A 47 2.09 3.80 6.17
N ALA A 48 1.21 3.20 5.34
CA ALA A 48 1.61 2.46 4.15
C ALA A 48 2.39 3.35 3.16
N LEU A 49 1.90 4.56 2.88
CA LEU A 49 2.55 5.53 2.00
C LEU A 49 3.94 5.93 2.51
N GLY A 50 4.09 6.15 3.82
CA GLY A 50 5.38 6.48 4.42
C GLY A 50 6.41 5.36 4.23
N LYS A 51 6.00 4.11 4.44
CA LYS A 51 6.86 2.93 4.24
C LYS A 51 7.22 2.71 2.77
N LEU A 52 6.25 2.85 1.86
CA LEU A 52 6.46 2.75 0.41
C LEU A 52 7.43 3.83 -0.12
N GLN A 53 7.36 5.05 0.42
CA GLN A 53 8.27 6.13 0.05
C GLN A 53 9.70 5.91 0.57
N ALA A 54 9.84 5.29 1.74
CA ALA A 54 11.13 5.02 2.35
C ALA A 54 11.87 3.82 1.73
N MET A 55 11.17 2.96 0.98
CA MET A 55 11.75 1.77 0.36
C MET A 55 12.11 1.96 -1.11
N SER A 56 13.02 1.11 -1.58
CA SER A 56 13.44 1.01 -2.98
C SER A 56 12.50 0.15 -3.82
N ASP A 57 12.58 0.30 -5.15
CA ASP A 57 11.84 -0.55 -6.09
C ASP A 57 12.26 -2.03 -5.99
N ALA A 58 13.53 -2.29 -5.61
CA ALA A 58 14.03 -3.64 -5.40
C ALA A 58 13.38 -4.31 -4.19
N GLU A 59 13.29 -3.61 -3.05
CA GLU A 59 12.58 -4.10 -1.86
C GLU A 59 11.08 -4.25 -2.12
N PHE A 60 10.49 -3.39 -2.94
CA PHE A 60 9.09 -3.51 -3.34
C PHE A 60 8.82 -4.76 -4.18
N ALA A 61 9.73 -5.12 -5.09
CA ALA A 61 9.59 -6.32 -5.93
C ALA A 61 9.63 -7.63 -5.11
N GLU A 62 10.17 -7.58 -3.89
CA GLU A 62 10.13 -8.71 -2.94
C GLU A 62 8.79 -8.82 -2.20
N LEU A 63 7.89 -7.84 -2.31
CA LEU A 63 6.56 -7.90 -1.69
C LEU A 63 5.62 -8.74 -2.55
N GLU A 64 5.07 -9.80 -1.96
CA GLU A 64 4.04 -10.64 -2.58
C GLU A 64 2.66 -9.95 -2.46
N LEU A 65 2.44 -8.90 -3.27
CA LEU A 65 1.20 -8.12 -3.33
C LEU A 65 0.20 -8.67 -4.36
N TYR A 66 0.29 -9.96 -4.66
CA TYR A 66 -0.63 -10.67 -5.53
C TYR A 66 -1.28 -11.80 -4.74
N PRO A 67 -2.57 -12.08 -4.95
CA PRO A 67 -3.18 -13.26 -4.35
C PRO A 67 -2.45 -14.50 -4.88
N ASP A 68 -2.05 -15.38 -3.96
CA ASP A 68 -1.52 -16.69 -4.31
C ASP A 68 -2.67 -17.54 -4.87
N PHE A 69 -2.79 -17.57 -6.20
CA PHE A 69 -3.78 -18.37 -6.92
C PHE A 69 -3.24 -19.77 -7.28
N ASP A 70 -2.02 -20.15 -6.85
CA ASP A 70 -1.34 -21.38 -7.25
C ASP A 70 -1.62 -22.58 -6.32
N GLN A 71 -2.86 -22.73 -5.83
CA GLN A 71 -3.34 -23.94 -5.13
C GLN A 71 -4.45 -24.68 -5.88
#